data_AF-K9D5F6-F1
#
_entry.id   AF-K9D5F6-F1
#
_cell.length_a   1.000
_cell.length_b   1.000
_cell.length_c   1.000
_cell.angle_alpha   90.00
_cell.angle_beta   90.00
_cell.angle_gamma   90.00
#
_symmetry.space_group_name_H-M   'P 1'
#
loop_
_entity.id
_entity.type
_entity.pdbx_description
1 polymer ?
#
loop_
_entity_poly.entity_id
_entity_poly.type
_entity_poly.pdbx_seq_one_letter_code
_entity_poly.pdbx_strand_id
1 'polypeptide(L)'
;MTEGIVSVQKIADQCTKNIHYMWLLQGHPAPSHMVFHRFFKRLTVDVLRDLLSQFINILSQIDSLDFSEVFIDGTKWEAYANKYTFVWKKTILKNYAKLPDKLLSIQSEVQQLLSIDVSDMTEDEILVLLEQSILEKQVEFVRGSGKRKHPLQRAFESCLALRDK
;
A
#
# COMPACT_ATOMS: atom_id res chain seq x y z
N MET A 1 11.08 -18.09 23.91
CA MET A 1 9.79 -18.69 23.51
C MET A 1 8.71 -18.13 24.42
N THR A 2 8.16 -16.96 24.12
CA THR A 2 6.93 -16.47 24.75
C THR A 2 5.78 -17.04 23.93
N GLU A 3 5.08 -18.04 24.46
CA GLU A 3 3.81 -18.44 23.86
C GLU A 3 2.88 -17.23 23.90
N GLY A 4 2.57 -16.66 22.73
CA GLY A 4 1.72 -15.49 22.62
C GLY A 4 0.30 -15.84 23.04
N ILE A 5 -0.06 -15.57 24.29
CA ILE A 5 -1.42 -15.75 24.79
C ILE A 5 -2.26 -14.55 24.36
N VAL A 6 -2.91 -14.68 23.21
CA VAL A 6 -3.77 -13.63 22.63
C VAL A 6 -5.25 -13.84 22.97
N SER A 7 -5.66 -15.08 23.26
CA SER A 7 -7.05 -15.39 23.60
C SER A 7 -7.35 -15.01 25.04
N VAL A 8 -8.43 -14.24 25.21
CA VAL A 8 -8.92 -13.84 26.53
C VAL A 8 -9.26 -15.06 27.39
N GLN A 9 -9.71 -16.18 26.78
CA GLN A 9 -10.04 -17.41 27.54
C GLN A 9 -8.78 -18.01 28.13
N LYS A 10 -7.71 -18.05 27.32
CA LYS A 10 -6.41 -18.50 27.77
C LYS A 10 -5.85 -17.59 28.86
N ILE A 11 -6.07 -16.27 28.80
CA ILE A 11 -5.68 -15.35 29.88
C ILE A 11 -6.38 -15.72 31.20
N ALA A 12 -7.70 -15.94 31.17
CA ALA A 12 -8.44 -16.36 32.36
C ALA A 12 -7.96 -17.71 32.90
N ASP A 13 -7.65 -18.67 32.02
CA ASP A 13 -7.08 -19.95 32.43
C ASP A 13 -5.70 -19.79 33.10
N GLN A 14 -4.83 -18.92 32.56
CA GLN A 14 -3.53 -18.65 33.16
C GLN A 14 -3.64 -18.04 34.56
N CYS A 15 -4.63 -17.19 34.80
CA CYS A 15 -4.92 -16.65 36.13
C CYS A 15 -5.17 -17.73 37.20
N THR A 16 -5.54 -18.95 36.80
CA THR A 16 -5.76 -20.07 37.74
C THR A 16 -4.59 -21.04 37.86
N LYS A 17 -3.74 -21.13 36.83
CA LYS A 17 -2.71 -22.18 36.71
C LYS A 17 -1.28 -21.64 36.80
N ASN A 18 -1.06 -20.38 36.44
CA ASN A 18 0.27 -19.80 36.29
C ASN A 18 0.59 -18.87 37.46
N ILE A 19 1.68 -19.19 38.17
CA ILE A 19 2.12 -18.47 39.36
C ILE A 19 2.38 -16.98 39.11
N HIS A 20 2.85 -16.59 37.92
CA HIS A 20 3.08 -15.20 37.58
C HIS A 20 1.76 -14.41 37.49
N TYR A 21 0.72 -15.02 36.90
CA TYR A 21 -0.60 -14.40 36.80
C TYR A 21 -1.28 -14.36 38.18
N MET A 22 -1.13 -15.42 38.99
CA MET A 22 -1.64 -15.44 40.37
C MET A 22 -0.98 -14.36 41.23
N TRP A 23 0.33 -14.13 41.05
CA TRP A 23 1.05 -13.05 41.72
C TRP A 23 0.51 -11.67 41.32
N LEU A 24 0.24 -11.44 40.03
CA LEU A 24 -0.38 -10.20 39.54
C LEU A 24 -1.78 -9.95 40.13
N LEU A 25 -2.54 -11.01 40.44
CA LEU A 25 -3.85 -10.87 41.09
C LEU A 25 -3.75 -10.48 42.56
N GLN A 26 -2.57 -10.57 43.19
CA GLN A 26 -2.35 -10.19 44.59
C GLN A 26 -3.38 -10.81 45.56
N GLY A 27 -3.73 -12.07 45.35
CA GLY A 27 -4.69 -12.81 46.18
C GLY A 27 -6.17 -12.59 45.86
N HIS A 28 -6.50 -11.76 44.86
CA HIS A 28 -7.87 -11.61 44.37
C HIS A 28 -8.32 -12.85 43.57
N PRO A 29 -9.63 -13.16 43.55
CA PRO A 29 -10.15 -14.27 42.77
C PRO A 29 -9.88 -14.09 41.27
N ALA A 30 -9.53 -15.18 40.60
CA ALA A 30 -9.25 -15.19 39.17
C ALA A 30 -10.46 -14.65 38.35
N PRO A 31 -10.29 -13.59 37.55
CA PRO A 31 -11.38 -13.03 36.77
C PRO A 31 -11.82 -14.00 35.67
N SER A 32 -13.14 -14.08 35.43
CA SER A 32 -13.65 -14.87 34.31
C SER A 32 -13.31 -14.23 32.96
N HIS A 33 -13.32 -15.06 31.91
CA HIS A 33 -13.20 -14.61 30.52
C HIS A 33 -14.10 -13.42 30.17
N MET A 34 -15.34 -13.41 30.68
CA MET A 34 -16.32 -12.34 30.43
C MET A 34 -15.92 -11.01 31.06
N VAL A 35 -15.23 -11.04 32.20
CA VAL A 35 -14.72 -9.82 32.86
C VAL A 35 -13.65 -9.19 31.98
N PHE A 36 -12.67 -9.97 31.53
CA PHE A 36 -11.65 -9.49 30.62
C PHE A 36 -12.23 -8.98 29.30
N HIS A 37 -13.20 -9.69 28.71
CA HIS A 37 -13.85 -9.23 27.48
C HIS A 37 -14.54 -7.87 27.66
N ARG A 38 -15.29 -7.68 28.77
CA ARG A 38 -15.90 -6.38 29.08
C ARG A 38 -14.87 -5.29 29.30
N PHE A 39 -13.75 -5.62 29.94
CA PHE A 39 -12.65 -4.69 30.17
C PHE A 39 -12.01 -4.26 28.84
N PHE A 40 -11.59 -5.21 27.99
CA PHE A 40 -11.01 -4.91 26.68
C PHE A 40 -11.98 -4.16 25.75
N LYS A 41 -13.29 -4.45 25.82
CA LYS A 41 -14.30 -3.70 25.07
C LYS A 41 -14.38 -2.22 25.48
N ARG A 42 -14.04 -1.89 26.73
CA ARG A 42 -14.01 -0.51 27.24
C ARG A 42 -12.70 0.20 26.91
N LEU A 43 -11.65 -0.53 26.56
CA LEU A 43 -10.36 0.02 26.12
C LEU A 43 -10.44 0.45 24.65
N THR A 44 -11.09 1.58 24.40
CA THR A 44 -11.07 2.20 23.07
C THR A 44 -9.68 2.75 22.74
N VAL A 45 -9.46 3.05 21.45
CA VAL A 45 -8.19 3.65 20.99
C VAL A 45 -7.90 4.96 21.73
N ASP A 46 -8.92 5.77 22.00
CA ASP A 46 -8.74 7.05 22.70
C ASP A 46 -8.33 6.84 24.16
N VAL A 47 -8.94 5.88 24.86
CA VAL A 47 -8.55 5.50 26.22
C VAL A 47 -7.13 4.97 26.26
N LEU A 48 -6.74 4.14 25.29
CA LEU A 48 -5.38 3.62 25.20
C LEU A 48 -4.34 4.71 24.92
N ARG A 49 -4.68 5.69 24.08
CA ARG A 49 -3.82 6.86 23.82
C ARG A 49 -3.63 7.71 25.06
N ASP A 50 -4.72 8.01 25.76
CA ASP A 50 -4.66 8.79 26.99
C ASP A 50 -3.82 8.09 28.07
N LEU A 51 -4.05 6.79 28.27
CA LEU A 51 -3.27 5.97 29.19
C LEU A 51 -1.78 5.95 28.80
N LEU A 52 -1.46 5.79 27.51
CA LEU A 52 -0.07 5.86 27.03
C LEU A 52 0.57 7.23 27.34
N SER A 53 -0.14 8.32 27.12
CA SER A 53 0.35 9.67 27.46
C SER A 53 0.61 9.83 28.96
N GLN A 54 -0.27 9.32 29.82
CA GLN A 54 -0.05 9.32 31.26
C GLN A 54 1.21 8.53 31.64
N PHE A 55 1.42 7.34 31.04
CA PHE A 55 2.63 6.54 31.26
C PHE A 55 3.90 7.28 30.83
N ILE A 56 3.91 7.88 29.65
CA ILE A 56 5.05 8.67 29.14
C ILE A 56 5.37 9.84 30.08
N ASN A 57 4.34 10.55 30.56
CA ASN A 57 4.52 11.65 31.51
C ASN A 57 5.17 11.17 32.81
N ILE A 58 4.69 10.08 33.40
CA ILE A 58 5.26 9.50 34.63
C ILE A 58 6.71 9.07 34.38
N LEU A 59 6.98 8.40 33.27
CA LEU A 59 8.35 7.96 32.93
C LEU A 59 9.30 9.15 32.78
N SER A 60 8.86 10.25 32.17
CA SER A 60 9.69 11.46 32.05
C SER A 60 10.10 12.06 33.39
N GLN A 61 9.22 12.00 34.39
CA GLN A 61 9.49 12.49 35.73
C GLN A 61 10.48 11.60 36.50
N ILE A 62 10.47 10.29 36.22
CA ILE A 62 11.34 9.33 36.91
C ILE A 62 12.73 9.26 36.27
N ASP A 63 12.81 9.24 34.93
CA ASP A 63 14.06 8.94 34.20
C ASP A 63 14.72 10.17 33.55
N SER A 64 14.24 11.41 33.79
CA SER A 64 14.77 12.64 33.14
C SER A 64 14.94 12.48 31.63
N LEU A 65 13.96 11.84 30.98
CA LEU A 65 13.99 11.60 29.54
C LEU A 65 13.86 12.92 28.79
N ASP A 66 14.87 13.24 27.98
CA ASP A 66 14.78 14.34 27.03
C ASP A 66 13.97 13.89 25.82
N PHE A 67 12.82 14.54 25.59
CA PHE A 67 11.94 14.27 24.44
C PHE A 67 12.38 15.00 23.17
N SER A 68 13.55 15.64 23.18
CA SER A 68 14.14 16.31 22.01
C SER A 68 14.41 15.33 20.84
N GLU A 69 14.63 14.05 21.15
CA GLU A 69 14.95 13.02 20.16
C GLU A 69 13.87 11.91 20.15
N VAL A 70 13.27 11.66 18.99
CA VAL A 70 12.30 10.57 18.81
C VAL A 70 13.00 9.38 18.18
N PHE A 71 13.28 8.35 18.98
CA PHE A 71 13.77 7.06 18.50
C PHE A 71 12.58 6.20 18.06
N ILE A 72 12.22 6.28 16.77
CA ILE A 72 11.31 5.32 16.16
C ILE A 72 12.12 4.05 15.91
N ASP A 73 12.00 3.06 16.81
CA ASP A 73 12.60 1.76 16.60
C ASP A 73 12.15 1.19 15.24
N GLY A 74 13.13 0.90 14.38
CA GLY A 74 12.94 0.39 13.02
C GLY A 74 12.34 -1.01 12.98
N THR A 75 12.08 -1.64 14.13
CA THR A 75 11.53 -3.00 14.24
C THR A 75 10.23 -3.23 13.48
N LYS A 76 9.37 -2.23 13.23
CA LYS A 76 8.22 -2.42 12.32
C LYS A 76 8.57 -2.32 10.83
N TRP A 77 9.62 -1.60 10.47
CA TRP A 77 10.08 -1.47 9.08
C TRP A 77 10.91 -2.68 8.64
N GLU A 78 11.67 -3.28 9.56
CA GLU A 78 12.55 -4.41 9.32
C GLU A 78 11.91 -5.78 9.59
N ALA A 79 10.97 -5.91 10.55
CA ALA A 79 10.35 -7.21 10.88
C ALA A 79 9.37 -7.74 9.82
N TYR A 80 9.01 -6.94 8.81
CA TYR A 80 8.18 -7.41 7.72
C TYR A 80 9.07 -8.12 6.70
N ALA A 81 9.36 -9.41 6.92
CA ALA A 81 10.18 -10.26 6.02
C ALA A 81 9.69 -10.26 4.55
N ASN A 82 8.44 -9.85 4.33
CA ASN A 82 7.81 -9.71 3.01
C ASN A 82 7.87 -8.28 2.42
N LYS A 83 8.54 -7.31 3.05
CA LYS A 83 8.57 -5.91 2.57
C LYS A 83 9.36 -5.75 1.29
N TYR A 84 10.35 -6.61 1.09
CA TYR A 84 11.19 -6.67 -0.11
C TYR A 84 11.09 -8.02 -0.84
N THR A 85 10.10 -8.86 -0.52
CA THR A 85 9.76 -9.94 -1.43
C THR A 85 9.08 -9.30 -2.63
N PHE A 86 9.87 -8.92 -3.63
CA PHE A 86 9.36 -8.46 -4.91
C PHE A 86 8.69 -9.64 -5.63
N VAL A 87 7.51 -10.03 -5.16
CA VAL A 87 6.67 -11.08 -5.76
C VAL A 87 6.41 -10.75 -7.24
N TRP A 88 6.47 -9.45 -7.58
CA TRP A 88 6.23 -8.92 -8.92
C TRP A 88 7.51 -8.63 -9.73
N LYS A 89 8.73 -8.79 -9.21
CA LYS A 89 9.96 -8.45 -9.97
C LYS A 89 10.01 -9.18 -11.30
N LYS A 90 9.71 -10.48 -11.28
CA LYS A 90 9.67 -11.30 -12.50
C LYS A 90 8.61 -10.80 -13.50
N THR A 91 7.45 -10.38 -13.01
CA THR A 91 6.36 -9.85 -13.84
C THR A 91 6.71 -8.46 -14.40
N ILE A 92 7.30 -7.58 -13.58
CA ILE A 92 7.77 -6.25 -13.99
C ILE A 92 8.83 -6.38 -15.08
N LEU A 93 9.88 -7.18 -14.86
CA LEU A 93 10.93 -7.40 -15.86
C LEU A 93 10.37 -7.98 -17.16
N LYS A 94 9.45 -8.95 -17.06
CA LYS A 94 8.78 -9.54 -18.24
C LYS A 94 7.94 -8.52 -19.02
N ASN A 95 7.30 -7.58 -18.32
CA ASN A 95 6.48 -6.55 -18.97
C ASN A 95 7.34 -5.42 -19.53
N TYR A 96 8.39 -5.01 -18.82
CA TYR A 96 9.36 -4.00 -19.25
C TYR A 96 10.07 -4.42 -20.55
N ALA A 97 10.49 -5.69 -20.63
CA ALA A 97 11.10 -6.24 -21.84
C ALA A 97 10.18 -6.19 -23.08
N LYS A 98 8.86 -6.00 -22.92
CA LYS A 98 7.88 -5.90 -24.01
C LYS A 98 7.51 -4.46 -24.38
N LEU A 99 8.00 -3.45 -23.64
CA LEU A 99 7.70 -2.05 -23.95
C LEU A 99 8.27 -1.62 -25.30
N PRO A 100 9.53 -1.95 -25.67
CA PRO A 100 10.09 -1.55 -26.97
C PRO A 100 9.29 -2.11 -28.15
N ASP A 101 8.89 -3.38 -28.10
CA ASP A 101 8.09 -4.02 -29.15
C ASP A 101 6.72 -3.34 -29.32
N LYS A 102 6.13 -2.88 -28.21
CA LYS A 102 4.87 -2.12 -28.26
C LYS A 102 5.07 -0.74 -28.87
N LEU A 103 6.13 -0.05 -28.52
CA LEU A 103 6.46 1.24 -29.12
C LEU A 103 6.61 1.11 -30.64
N LEU A 104 7.38 0.12 -31.10
CA LEU A 104 7.54 -0.17 -32.53
C LEU A 104 6.20 -0.46 -33.23
N SER A 105 5.30 -1.20 -32.58
CA SER A 105 3.97 -1.47 -33.13
C SER A 105 3.12 -0.20 -33.27
N ILE A 106 3.21 0.72 -32.30
CA ILE A 106 2.49 2.00 -32.32
C ILE A 106 3.09 2.91 -33.39
N GLN A 107 4.43 2.99 -33.49
CA GLN A 107 5.11 3.74 -34.54
C GLN A 107 4.67 3.25 -35.94
N SER A 108 4.59 1.94 -36.15
CA SER A 108 4.10 1.38 -37.40
C SER A 108 2.63 1.72 -37.68
N GLU A 109 1.75 1.64 -36.67
CA GLU A 109 0.34 2.04 -36.80
C GLU A 109 0.21 3.52 -37.15
N VAL A 110 0.94 4.40 -36.47
CA VAL A 110 0.93 5.85 -36.70
C VAL A 110 1.50 6.19 -38.08
N GLN A 111 2.60 5.56 -38.48
CA GLN A 111 3.17 5.73 -39.82
C GLN A 111 2.19 5.34 -40.91
N GLN A 112 1.43 4.25 -40.74
CA GLN A 112 0.37 3.87 -41.69
C GLN A 112 -0.80 4.86 -41.69
N LEU A 113 -1.20 5.37 -40.53
CA LEU A 113 -2.33 6.28 -40.40
C LEU A 113 -2.08 7.68 -40.94
N LEU A 114 -0.84 8.17 -40.81
CA LEU A 114 -0.48 9.54 -41.13
C LEU A 114 0.47 9.66 -42.32
N SER A 115 1.07 8.55 -42.78
CA SER A 115 2.09 8.53 -43.85
C SER A 115 3.30 9.41 -43.54
N ILE A 116 3.64 9.51 -42.25
CA ILE A 116 4.79 10.26 -41.72
C ILE A 116 5.76 9.24 -41.12
N ASP A 117 7.06 9.42 -41.35
CA ASP A 117 8.07 8.60 -40.68
C ASP A 117 8.19 9.01 -39.21
N VAL A 118 7.87 8.07 -38.32
CA VAL A 118 7.90 8.23 -36.87
C VAL A 118 8.81 7.19 -36.20
N SER A 119 9.66 6.51 -36.99
CA SER A 119 10.50 5.38 -36.53
C SER A 119 11.45 5.76 -35.39
N ASP A 120 11.96 6.99 -35.42
CA ASP A 120 12.88 7.51 -34.41
C ASP A 120 12.19 8.34 -33.32
N MET A 121 10.86 8.49 -33.37
CA MET A 121 10.12 9.31 -32.42
C MET A 121 9.86 8.57 -31.11
N THR A 122 10.00 9.30 -30.01
CA THR A 122 9.64 8.85 -28.66
C THR A 122 8.12 8.85 -28.45
N GLU A 123 7.65 8.18 -27.38
CA GLU A 123 6.22 8.14 -27.02
C GLU A 123 5.61 9.54 -26.85
N ASP A 124 6.34 10.46 -26.25
CA ASP A 124 5.88 11.84 -26.04
C ASP A 124 5.78 12.62 -27.36
N GLU A 125 6.73 12.45 -28.28
CA GLU A 125 6.67 13.07 -29.61
C GLU A 125 5.51 12.53 -30.45
N ILE A 126 5.27 11.21 -30.38
CA ILE A 126 4.13 10.57 -31.05
C ILE A 126 2.81 11.10 -30.48
N LEU A 127 2.70 11.30 -29.16
CA LEU A 127 1.50 11.86 -28.54
C LEU A 127 1.20 13.27 -29.04
N VAL A 128 2.21 14.16 -29.07
CA VAL A 128 2.05 15.53 -29.57
C VAL A 128 1.59 15.53 -31.03
N LEU A 129 2.19 14.69 -31.88
CA LEU A 129 1.83 14.55 -33.29
C LEU A 129 0.40 14.04 -33.49
N LEU A 130 -0.03 13.09 -32.65
CA LEU A 130 -1.40 12.58 -32.66
C LEU A 130 -2.41 13.64 -32.20
N GLU A 131 -2.09 14.43 -31.18
CA GLU A 131 -2.93 15.54 -30.71
C GLU A 131 -3.15 16.59 -31.81
N GLN A 132 -2.08 16.98 -32.50
CA GLN A 132 -2.16 17.89 -33.65
C GLN A 132 -3.05 17.31 -34.76
N SER A 133 -2.82 16.04 -35.12
CA SER A 133 -3.60 15.36 -36.15
C SER A 133 -5.09 15.21 -35.79
N ILE A 134 -5.41 15.01 -34.51
CA ILE A 134 -6.78 14.95 -33.98
C ILE A 134 -7.45 16.32 -34.10
N LEU A 135 -6.73 17.40 -33.78
CA LEU A 135 -7.24 18.77 -33.85
C LEU A 135 -7.50 19.18 -35.30
N GLU A 136 -6.54 18.93 -36.21
CA GLU A 136 -6.66 19.25 -37.64
C GLU A 136 -7.85 18.54 -38.30
N LYS A 137 -8.03 17.25 -37.98
CA LYS A 137 -9.12 16.43 -38.52
C LYS A 137 -10.42 16.54 -37.72
N GLN A 138 -10.45 17.38 -36.69
CA GLN A 138 -11.60 17.61 -35.80
C GLN A 138 -12.24 16.29 -35.30
N VAL A 139 -11.41 15.35 -34.85
CA VAL A 139 -11.87 14.04 -34.42
C VAL A 139 -12.48 14.11 -33.01
N GLU A 140 -13.78 13.87 -32.91
CA GLU A 140 -14.44 13.76 -31.61
C GLU A 140 -14.16 12.42 -30.92
N PHE A 141 -13.85 12.48 -29.63
CA PHE A 141 -13.56 11.29 -28.84
C PHE A 141 -14.84 10.59 -28.41
N VAL A 142 -14.89 9.29 -28.69
CA VAL A 142 -16.06 8.47 -28.40
C VAL A 142 -15.75 7.47 -27.30
N ARG A 143 -16.62 7.39 -26.28
CA ARG A 143 -16.49 6.49 -25.12
C ARG A 143 -17.76 5.65 -24.93
N GLY A 144 -17.62 4.48 -24.32
CA GLY A 144 -18.72 3.53 -24.03
C GLY A 144 -18.75 2.30 -24.94
N SER A 145 -19.53 1.29 -24.54
CA SER A 145 -19.71 0.05 -25.31
C SER A 145 -20.53 0.29 -26.59
N GLY A 146 -20.27 -0.50 -27.63
CA GLY A 146 -20.99 -0.42 -28.91
C GLY A 146 -20.57 0.73 -29.84
N LYS A 147 -19.69 1.64 -29.40
CA LYS A 147 -19.19 2.74 -30.23
C LYS A 147 -17.81 2.42 -30.82
N ARG A 148 -17.61 2.68 -32.11
CA ARG A 148 -16.35 2.46 -32.81
C ARG A 148 -15.46 3.70 -32.70
N LYS A 149 -14.35 3.58 -31.96
CA LYS A 149 -13.35 4.65 -31.83
C LYS A 149 -12.70 4.95 -33.19
N HIS A 150 -12.45 6.23 -33.44
CA HIS A 150 -11.67 6.67 -34.59
C HIS A 150 -10.23 6.10 -34.49
N PRO A 151 -9.57 5.76 -35.60
CA PRO A 151 -8.19 5.23 -35.56
C PRO A 151 -7.22 6.13 -34.79
N LEU A 152 -7.28 7.45 -34.99
CA LEU A 152 -6.43 8.41 -34.25
C LEU A 152 -6.68 8.42 -32.75
N GLN A 153 -7.95 8.33 -32.32
CA GLN A 153 -8.27 8.19 -30.89
C GLN A 153 -7.67 6.89 -30.33
N ARG A 154 -7.76 5.78 -31.07
CA ARG A 154 -7.22 4.50 -30.62
C ARG A 154 -5.69 4.53 -30.53
N ALA A 155 -5.02 5.07 -31.53
CA ALA A 155 -3.57 5.23 -31.52
C ALA A 155 -3.11 6.11 -30.35
N PHE A 156 -3.81 7.23 -30.13
CA PHE A 156 -3.53 8.15 -29.02
C PHE A 156 -3.68 7.48 -27.65
N GLU A 157 -4.82 6.81 -27.41
CA GLU A 157 -5.05 6.10 -26.14
C GLU A 157 -4.05 4.95 -25.92
N SER A 158 -3.64 4.25 -26.98
CA SER A 158 -2.63 3.18 -26.89
C SER A 158 -1.26 3.72 -26.53
N CYS A 159 -0.86 4.86 -27.12
CA CYS A 159 0.40 5.53 -26.82
C CYS A 159 0.41 6.12 -25.41
N LEU A 160 -0.69 6.75 -25.00
CA LEU A 160 -0.87 7.27 -23.64
C LEU A 160 -0.75 6.16 -22.58
N ALA A 161 -1.36 5.00 -22.86
CA ALA A 161 -1.29 3.83 -21.98
C ALA A 161 0.08 3.13 -21.98
N LEU A 162 0.97 3.46 -22.92
CA LEU A 162 2.36 3.02 -22.92
C LEU A 162 3.21 3.94 -22.04
N ARG A 163 3.04 5.27 -22.19
CA ARG A 163 3.73 6.29 -21.40
C ARG A 163 3.43 6.21 -19.91
N ASP A 164 2.17 5.93 -19.55
CA ASP A 164 1.73 5.90 -18.14
C ASP A 164 2.08 4.58 -17.40
N LYS A 165 2.93 3.71 -17.97
CA LYS A 165 3.35 2.42 -17.37
C LYS A 165 4.74 2.43 -16.79
#